data_AF-A0AAV3EM53-F1
#
_entry.id   AF-A0AAV3EM53-F1
#
_cell.length_a   1.000
_cell.length_b   1.000
_cell.length_c   1.000
_cell.angle_alpha   90.00
_cell.angle_beta   90.00
_cell.angle_gamma   90.00
#
_symmetry.space_group_name_H-M   'P 1'
#
loop_
_entity.id
_entity.type
_entity.pdbx_description
1 polymer ?
#
loop_
_entity_poly.entity_id
_entity_poly.type
_entity_poly.pdbx_seq_one_letter_code
_entity_poly.pdbx_strand_id
1 'polypeptide(L)' 'MFIYDSKFIKSAVSCKDFPNDGLKEIAIVGRSNVGKSSLINSLLQRKRIAKVSSTPGKTRTLNFF' A
#
# COMPACT_ATOMS: atom_id res chain seq x y z
N MET A 1 12.20 -0.26 -14.32
CA MET A 1 10.77 0.07 -14.17
C MET A 1 10.68 1.57 -13.94
N PHE A 2 9.95 2.28 -14.80
CA PHE A 2 9.71 3.72 -14.64
C PHE A 2 8.30 3.91 -14.08
N ILE A 3 8.16 4.73 -13.04
CA ILE A 3 6.87 5.07 -12.42
C ILE A 3 6.61 6.54 -12.69
N TYR A 4 5.57 6.82 -13.48
CA TYR A 4 5.22 8.18 -13.90
C TYR A 4 4.24 8.85 -12.94
N ASP A 5 3.34 8.07 -12.33
CA ASP A 5 2.37 8.54 -11.34
C ASP A 5 2.14 7.49 -10.25
N SER A 6 1.70 7.95 -9.08
CA SER A 6 1.40 7.10 -7.92
C SER A 6 0.48 7.85 -6.98
N LYS A 7 -0.62 7.22 -6.54
CA LYS A 7 -1.64 7.89 -5.71
C LYS A 7 -2.26 6.91 -4.73
N PHE A 8 -2.42 7.31 -3.48
CA PHE A 8 -3.25 6.51 -2.58
C PHE A 8 -4.70 6.50 -3.08
N ILE A 9 -5.24 5.31 -3.37
CA ILE A 9 -6.59 5.13 -3.88
C ILE A 9 -7.56 4.99 -2.72
N LYS A 10 -7.41 3.93 -1.91
CA LYS A 10 -8.29 3.68 -0.75
C LYS A 10 -7.73 2.64 0.22
N SER A 11 -8.32 2.61 1.41
CA SER A 11 -8.20 1.51 2.36
C SER A 11 -9.47 0.66 2.31
N ALA A 12 -9.35 -0.62 1.96
CA ALA A 12 -10.45 -1.57 1.96
C ALA A 12 -10.55 -2.31 3.30
N VAL A 13 -11.76 -2.37 3.86
CA VAL A 13 -12.08 -3.17 5.07
C VAL A 13 -12.64 -4.55 4.70
N SER A 14 -13.16 -4.71 3.48
CA SER A 14 -13.71 -5.95 2.96
C SER A 14 -13.43 -6.11 1.46
N CYS A 15 -13.61 -7.30 0.90
CA CYS A 15 -13.44 -7.55 -0.55
C CYS A 15 -14.40 -6.73 -1.42
N LYS A 16 -15.56 -6.32 -0.88
CA LYS A 16 -16.51 -5.45 -1.58
C LYS A 16 -15.97 -4.04 -1.80
N ASP A 17 -14.97 -3.64 -1.01
CA ASP A 17 -14.34 -2.33 -1.11
C ASP A 17 -13.15 -2.33 -2.08
N PHE A 18 -12.85 -3.45 -2.76
CA PHE A 18 -11.74 -3.46 -3.69
C PHE A 18 -12.03 -2.57 -4.91
N PRO A 19 -11.00 -1.92 -5.49
CA PRO A 19 -11.13 -1.29 -6.80
C PRO A 19 -11.63 -2.32 -7.82
N ASN A 20 -12.50 -1.90 -8.72
CA ASN A 20 -12.97 -2.73 -9.83
C ASN A 20 -12.67 -2.01 -11.15
N ASP A 21 -11.38 -1.78 -11.39
CA ASP A 21 -10.86 -1.12 -12.59
C ASP A 21 -10.28 -2.10 -13.62
N GLY A 22 -10.26 -3.41 -13.30
CA GLY A 22 -9.78 -4.47 -14.18
C GLY A 22 -8.26 -4.51 -14.35
N LEU A 23 -7.51 -3.75 -13.54
CA LEU A 23 -6.06 -3.72 -13.62
C LEU A 23 -5.41 -4.90 -12.88
N LYS A 24 -4.18 -5.25 -13.28
CA LYS A 24 -3.38 -6.25 -12.56
C LYS A 24 -2.78 -5.63 -11.32
N GLU A 25 -2.92 -6.31 -10.19
CA GLU A 25 -2.42 -5.84 -8.90
C GLU A 25 -1.22 -6.67 -8.40
N ILE A 26 -0.37 -6.04 -7.58
CA ILE A 26 0.76 -6.69 -6.89
C ILE A 26 0.55 -6.54 -5.38
N ALA A 27 0.43 -7.65 -4.67
CA ALA A 27 0.27 -7.66 -3.22
C ALA A 27 1.64 -7.71 -2.50
N ILE A 28 1.82 -6.85 -1.49
CA ILE A 28 2.99 -6.86 -0.59
C ILE A 28 2.54 -7.31 0.80
N VAL A 29 3.02 -8.47 1.25
CA VAL A 29 2.67 -9.09 2.54
C VAL A 29 3.90 -9.36 3.40
N GLY A 30 3.73 -9.35 4.72
CA GLY A 30 4.82 -9.61 5.67
C GLY A 30 4.50 -9.14 7.09
N ARG A 31 5.29 -9.59 8.07
CA ARG A 31 5.11 -9.28 9.51
C ARG A 31 4.99 -7.78 9.79
N SER A 32 4.34 -7.40 10.89
CA SER A 32 4.27 -6.00 11.32
C SER A 32 5.68 -5.40 11.42
N ASN A 33 5.84 -4.16 11.00
CA ASN A 33 7.11 -3.41 11.04
C ASN A 33 8.30 -4.02 10.25
N VAL A 34 8.10 -5.01 9.39
CA VAL A 34 9.17 -5.58 8.53
C VAL A 34 9.65 -4.63 7.40
N GLY A 35 9.13 -3.40 7.32
CA GLY A 35 9.54 -2.41 6.32
C GLY A 35 8.68 -2.35 5.05
N LYS A 36 7.50 -2.99 5.00
CA LYS A 36 6.58 -2.95 3.84
C LYS A 36 6.29 -1.53 3.32
N SER A 37 5.91 -0.61 4.22
CA SER A 37 5.62 0.78 3.85
C SER A 37 6.88 1.51 3.33
N SER A 38 8.05 1.18 3.85
CA SER A 38 9.33 1.73 3.35
C SER A 38 9.64 1.22 1.95
N LEU A 39 9.41 -0.09 1.69
CA LEU A 39 9.54 -0.68 0.35
C LEU A 39 8.59 0.00 -0.65
N ILE A 40 7.31 0.18 -0.30
CA ILE A 40 6.34 0.88 -1.16
C ILE A 40 6.82 2.29 -1.48
N ASN A 41 7.22 3.07 -0.48
CA ASN A 41 7.71 4.44 -0.67
C ASN A 41 8.97 4.49 -1.57
N SER A 42 9.86 3.50 -1.45
CA SER A 42 11.06 3.37 -2.29
C SER A 42 10.72 3.00 -3.73
N LEU A 43 9.81 2.05 -3.94
CA LEU A 43 9.37 1.62 -5.28
C LEU A 43 8.67 2.77 -6.01
N LEU A 44 7.73 3.44 -5.32
CA LEU A 44 6.96 4.57 -5.85
C LEU A 44 7.74 5.90 -5.90
N GLN A 45 9.01 5.91 -5.48
CA GLN A 45 9.86 7.12 -5.42
C GLN A 45 9.22 8.30 -4.69
N ARG A 46 8.36 8.04 -3.69
CA ARG A 46 7.58 9.04 -2.94
C ARG A 46 7.75 8.82 -1.45
N LYS A 47 8.23 9.83 -0.72
CA LYS A 47 8.63 9.69 0.68
C LYS A 47 7.49 9.44 1.69
N ARG A 48 6.20 9.53 1.31
CA ARG A 48 5.06 9.51 2.26
C ARG A 48 3.73 8.97 1.71
N ILE A 49 3.73 8.19 0.63
CA ILE A 49 2.47 7.62 0.10
C ILE A 49 1.95 6.52 1.02
N ALA A 50 2.82 5.58 1.42
CA ALA A 50 2.50 4.58 2.42
C ALA A 50 2.85 5.11 3.81
N LYS A 51 1.86 5.13 4.72
CA LYS A 51 2.09 5.50 6.13
C LYS A 51 3.04 4.50 6.78
N VAL A 52 4.17 4.99 7.26
CA VAL A 52 5.12 4.23 8.10
C VAL A 52 4.77 4.55 9.56
N SER A 53 4.48 3.53 10.37
CA SER A 53 4.25 3.69 11.81
C SER A 53 5.05 2.62 12.55
N SER A 54 5.65 3.02 13.67
CA SER A 54 6.35 2.11 14.58
C SER A 54 5.40 1.33 15.49
N THR A 55 4.16 1.80 15.68
CA THR A 55 3.15 1.13 16.52
C THR A 55 2.49 -0.03 15.77
N PRO A 56 2.62 -1.28 16.27
CA PRO A 56 1.95 -2.44 15.68
C PRO A 56 0.42 -2.30 15.69
N GLY A 57 -0.27 -2.93 14.73
CA GLY A 57 -1.72 -3.08 14.75
C GLY A 57 -2.55 -1.95 14.11
N LYS A 58 -1.92 -0.92 13.52
CA LYS A 58 -2.65 0.16 12.82
C LYS A 58 -3.24 -0.22 11.45
N THR A 59 -2.78 -1.30 10.83
CA THR A 59 -3.21 -1.71 9.49
C THR A 59 -4.15 -2.91 9.58
N ARG A 60 -5.43 -2.65 9.87
CA ARG A 60 -6.52 -3.64 9.81
C ARG A 60 -7.19 -3.72 8.42
N THR A 61 -6.70 -2.92 7.48
CA THR A 61 -7.26 -2.73 6.13
C THR A 61 -6.20 -2.98 5.07
N LEU A 62 -6.63 -3.35 3.86
CA LEU A 62 -5.76 -3.42 2.69
C LEU A 62 -5.67 -2.02 2.06
N ASN A 63 -4.46 -1.54 1.78
CA ASN A 63 -4.26 -0.22 1.17
C ASN A 63 -3.92 -0.38 -0.32
N PHE A 64 -4.67 0.32 -1.15
CA PHE A 64 -4.49 0.40 -2.59
C PHE A 64 -3.83 1.74 -2.94
N PHE A 65 -2.79 1.67 -3.78
CA PHE A 65 -1.92 2.76 -4.18
C PHE A 65 -1.82 2.85 -5.69
#